data_AF-A0A8D0YFQ7-F1
#
_entry.id   AF-A0A8D0YFQ7-F1
#
_cell.length_a   1.000
_cell.length_b   1.000
_cell.length_c   1.000
_cell.angle_alpha   90.00
_cell.angle_beta   90.00
_cell.angle_gamma   90.00
#
_symmetry.space_group_name_H-M   'P 1'
#
loop_
_entity.id
_entity.type
_entity.pdbx_description
1 polymer ?
#
loop_
_entity_poly.entity_id
_entity_poly.type
_entity_poly.pdbx_seq_one_letter_code
_entity_poly.pdbx_strand_id
1 'polypeptide(L)'
;LVCVAVWKNHHMRTVTNYFIVNLSLADVLVTITCLPATLVVDITETWFFGQSLCKVIPYLQTVSVSVSVLTLSCIALDRWYAICHPLMFKSTAKRARNSIVIIWIVSCIIMIPQAIVMECSTMLPGLANKTTLFTVCDERWGGEIYPKMYHICFFLVTYMAPLCLMVLAYLQIFRKLWCRQIPGTSSVVQRKWKPLQPVSQPRGPGQQTKSRISAVAAEIKQIRARRKTARMLMVVLLVFAICYLPISILNVLKRVFGMFTHTEDRETVYAWFTFSHWLVYANSAANPIIYNFLSGKFREEFKAAFSCCCLGVHHRQEDRLARGRTSTESRKSLTTQISNFDNISKLSEQVLLTSMSTLPAANGAGQLQNW
;
A
#
# COMPACT_ATOMS: atom_id res chain seq x y z
N LEU A 1 -1.37 -0.84 -3.48
CA LEU A 1 -1.19 -2.31 -3.59
C LEU A 1 -1.28 -3.03 -2.25
N VAL A 2 -0.54 -2.60 -1.22
CA VAL A 2 -0.54 -3.24 0.11
C VAL A 2 -1.96 -3.44 0.67
N CYS A 3 -2.77 -2.37 0.73
CA CYS A 3 -4.14 -2.44 1.25
C CYS A 3 -5.02 -3.45 0.47
N VAL A 4 -4.95 -3.39 -0.86
CA VAL A 4 -5.71 -4.28 -1.76
C VAL A 4 -5.34 -5.75 -1.53
N ALA A 5 -4.05 -6.06 -1.44
CA ALA A 5 -3.55 -7.42 -1.22
C ALA A 5 -4.08 -8.03 0.08
N VAL A 6 -4.16 -7.23 1.16
CA VAL A 6 -4.64 -7.71 2.47
C VAL A 6 -6.17 -7.81 2.53
N TRP A 7 -6.90 -6.86 1.94
CA TRP A 7 -8.36 -6.87 1.98
C TRP A 7 -8.97 -7.95 1.10
N LYS A 8 -8.45 -8.15 -0.12
CA LYS A 8 -8.98 -9.17 -1.05
C LYS A 8 -8.71 -10.60 -0.55
N ASN A 9 -7.57 -10.85 0.08
CA ASN A 9 -7.12 -12.22 0.37
C ASN A 9 -7.30 -12.59 1.84
N HIS A 10 -8.18 -13.55 2.14
CA HIS A 10 -8.44 -13.99 3.51
C HIS A 10 -7.19 -14.52 4.21
N HIS A 11 -6.33 -15.26 3.51
CA HIS A 11 -5.08 -15.81 4.06
C HIS A 11 -4.03 -14.74 4.45
N MET A 12 -4.23 -13.49 4.02
CA MET A 12 -3.41 -12.33 4.37
C MET A 12 -3.95 -11.57 5.59
N ARG A 13 -5.15 -11.89 6.09
CA ARG A 13 -5.80 -11.17 7.20
C ARG A 13 -5.23 -11.56 8.57
N THR A 14 -3.96 -11.20 8.80
CA THR A 14 -3.25 -11.41 10.06
C THR A 14 -3.12 -10.09 10.85
N VAL A 15 -2.94 -10.16 12.16
CA VAL A 15 -2.78 -8.97 13.03
C VAL A 15 -1.65 -8.06 12.55
N THR A 16 -0.48 -8.60 12.22
CA THR A 16 0.63 -7.82 11.66
C THR A 16 0.24 -7.14 10.35
N ASN A 17 -0.50 -7.83 9.47
CA ASN A 17 -0.92 -7.26 8.20
C ASN A 17 -1.97 -6.15 8.37
N TYR A 18 -2.82 -6.21 9.39
CA TYR A 18 -3.71 -5.07 9.72
C TYR A 18 -2.92 -3.82 10.11
N PHE A 19 -1.85 -3.97 10.91
CA PHE A 19 -0.96 -2.85 11.21
C PHE A 19 -0.20 -2.36 9.98
N ILE A 20 0.26 -3.25 9.10
CA ILE A 20 0.89 -2.87 7.83
C ILE A 20 -0.07 -2.07 6.93
N VAL A 21 -1.35 -2.46 6.89
CA VAL A 21 -2.39 -1.68 6.20
C VAL A 21 -2.57 -0.31 6.84
N ASN A 22 -2.62 -0.22 8.17
CA ASN A 22 -2.70 1.06 8.89
C ASN A 22 -1.53 1.99 8.51
N LEU A 23 -0.30 1.46 8.51
CA LEU A 23 0.88 2.21 8.11
C LEU A 23 0.77 2.70 6.66
N SER A 24 0.33 1.83 5.75
CA SER A 24 0.14 2.19 4.34
C SER A 24 -0.94 3.27 4.15
N LEU A 25 -1.98 3.30 4.98
CA LEU A 25 -3.02 4.34 4.92
C LEU A 25 -2.49 5.69 5.41
N ALA A 26 -1.70 5.70 6.49
CA ALA A 26 -1.05 6.92 6.99
C ALA A 26 -0.04 7.47 5.96
N ASP A 27 0.74 6.60 5.32
CA ASP A 27 1.67 6.94 4.24
C ASP A 27 0.94 7.52 3.02
N VAL A 28 -0.19 6.91 2.61
CA VAL A 28 -1.00 7.41 1.48
C VAL A 28 -1.59 8.78 1.79
N LEU A 29 -2.07 8.99 3.03
CA LEU A 29 -2.58 10.29 3.46
C LEU A 29 -1.53 11.39 3.24
N VAL A 30 -0.33 11.23 3.80
CA VAL A 30 0.73 12.26 3.67
C VAL A 30 1.27 12.41 2.26
N THR A 31 1.33 11.33 1.50
CA THR A 31 1.78 11.37 0.09
C THR A 31 0.81 12.17 -0.77
N ILE A 32 -0.50 12.10 -0.50
CA ILE A 32 -1.51 12.84 -1.26
C ILE A 32 -1.65 14.27 -0.76
N THR A 33 -1.69 14.49 0.57
CA THR A 33 -2.04 15.81 1.13
C THR A 33 -0.82 16.67 1.46
N CYS A 34 0.27 16.09 1.94
CA CYS A 34 1.40 16.86 2.47
C CYS A 34 2.53 17.01 1.45
N LEU A 35 2.89 15.93 0.73
CA LEU A 35 3.99 15.94 -0.23
C LEU A 35 3.87 17.04 -1.29
N PRO A 36 2.73 17.27 -1.96
CA PRO A 36 2.63 18.33 -2.96
C PRO A 36 2.86 19.72 -2.37
N ALA A 37 2.32 19.98 -1.18
CA ALA A 37 2.49 21.26 -0.50
C ALA A 37 3.92 21.46 -0.02
N THR A 38 4.55 20.44 0.58
CA THR A 38 5.96 20.50 0.98
C THR A 38 6.85 20.71 -0.22
N LEU A 39 6.62 20.03 -1.34
CA LEU A 39 7.41 20.22 -2.56
C LEU A 39 7.34 21.65 -3.08
N VAL A 40 6.14 22.25 -3.10
CA VAL A 40 5.98 23.65 -3.52
C VAL A 40 6.72 24.59 -2.57
N VAL A 41 6.61 24.39 -1.26
CA VAL A 41 7.31 25.20 -0.26
C VAL A 41 8.83 25.04 -0.39
N ASP A 42 9.33 23.80 -0.52
CA ASP A 42 10.75 23.49 -0.63
C ASP A 42 11.37 24.06 -1.93
N ILE A 43 10.60 24.28 -3.00
CA ILE A 43 11.09 24.89 -4.25
C ILE A 43 10.96 26.42 -4.25
N THR A 44 9.86 26.94 -3.73
CA THR A 44 9.50 28.36 -3.88
C THR A 44 9.78 29.21 -2.64
N GLU A 45 10.17 28.56 -1.53
CA GLU A 45 10.34 29.17 -0.21
C GLU A 45 9.07 29.89 0.30
N THR A 46 7.93 29.66 -0.36
CA THR A 46 6.70 30.44 -0.17
C THR A 46 5.50 29.53 0.09
N TRP A 47 4.62 29.97 0.99
CA TRP A 47 3.36 29.32 1.32
C TRP A 47 2.18 29.94 0.55
N PHE A 48 1.59 29.17 -0.37
CA PHE A 48 0.47 29.63 -1.22
C PHE A 48 -0.92 29.20 -0.75
N PHE A 49 -1.01 28.26 0.20
CA PHE A 49 -2.25 27.53 0.48
C PHE A 49 -3.14 28.17 1.56
N GLY A 50 -2.81 29.39 2.01
CA GLY A 50 -3.58 30.14 3.01
C GLY A 50 -3.48 29.61 4.45
N GLN A 51 -4.11 30.33 5.37
CA GLN A 51 -3.98 30.11 6.83
C GLN A 51 -4.51 28.74 7.29
N SER A 52 -5.65 28.29 6.74
CA SER A 52 -6.27 27.03 7.16
C SER A 52 -5.37 25.84 6.84
N LEU A 53 -4.82 25.78 5.63
CA LEU A 53 -3.92 24.69 5.24
C LEU A 53 -2.56 24.80 5.93
N CYS A 54 -2.11 26.01 6.32
CA CYS A 54 -0.90 26.18 7.12
C CYS A 54 -0.99 25.48 8.48
N LYS A 55 -2.20 25.36 9.05
CA LYS A 55 -2.43 24.57 10.25
C LYS A 55 -2.65 23.08 9.94
N VAL A 56 -3.48 22.78 8.94
CA VAL A 56 -3.91 21.41 8.64
C VAL A 56 -2.78 20.54 8.07
N ILE A 57 -1.97 21.04 7.14
CA ILE A 57 -0.95 20.22 6.46
C ILE A 57 0.17 19.78 7.42
N PRO A 58 0.80 20.68 8.20
CA PRO A 58 1.77 20.28 9.22
C PRO A 58 1.16 19.38 10.30
N TYR A 59 -0.09 19.62 10.69
CA TYR A 59 -0.81 18.75 11.63
C TYR A 59 -1.00 17.32 11.09
N LEU A 60 -1.48 17.17 9.85
CA LEU A 60 -1.65 15.85 9.23
C LEU A 60 -0.30 15.14 9.07
N GLN A 61 0.76 15.89 8.75
CA GLN A 61 2.11 15.35 8.67
C GLN A 61 2.56 14.79 10.04
N THR A 62 2.47 15.57 11.12
CA THR A 62 2.91 15.11 12.45
C THR A 62 2.02 13.99 13.00
N VAL A 63 0.71 14.02 12.74
CA VAL A 63 -0.21 12.91 13.07
C VAL A 63 0.23 11.64 12.35
N SER A 64 0.55 11.69 11.06
CA SER A 64 0.98 10.51 10.31
C SER A 64 2.31 9.94 10.82
N VAL A 65 3.27 10.80 11.18
CA VAL A 65 4.53 10.37 11.81
C VAL A 65 4.25 9.65 13.13
N SER A 66 3.38 10.22 13.97
CA SER A 66 2.95 9.61 15.23
C SER A 66 2.25 8.26 15.01
N VAL A 67 1.30 8.18 14.07
CA VAL A 67 0.59 6.94 13.73
C VAL A 67 1.59 5.88 13.26
N SER A 68 2.55 6.27 12.43
CA SER A 68 3.58 5.38 11.89
C SER A 68 4.45 4.78 12.98
N VAL A 69 5.01 5.61 13.87
CA VAL A 69 5.90 5.14 14.94
C VAL A 69 5.15 4.29 15.97
N LEU A 70 3.92 4.66 16.34
CA LEU A 70 3.10 3.88 17.26
C LEU A 70 2.65 2.54 16.63
N THR A 71 2.38 2.53 15.33
CA THR A 71 2.06 1.30 14.58
C THR A 71 3.27 0.36 14.55
N LEU A 72 4.46 0.87 14.24
CA LEU A 72 5.70 0.08 14.27
C LEU A 72 6.01 -0.47 15.66
N SER A 73 5.78 0.34 16.70
CA SER A 73 5.92 -0.07 18.10
C SER A 73 4.96 -1.21 18.45
N CYS A 74 3.69 -1.11 18.03
CA CYS A 74 2.70 -2.16 18.23
C CYS A 74 3.06 -3.45 17.46
N ILE A 75 3.61 -3.32 16.25
CA ILE A 75 4.12 -4.47 15.50
C ILE A 75 5.27 -5.14 16.26
N ALA A 76 6.24 -4.36 16.76
CA ALA A 76 7.37 -4.89 17.53
C ALA A 76 6.91 -5.61 18.80
N LEU A 77 5.98 -5.03 19.55
CA LEU A 77 5.40 -5.63 20.76
C LEU A 77 4.63 -6.91 20.45
N ASP A 78 3.78 -6.90 19.42
CA ASP A 78 3.02 -8.09 19.00
C ASP A 78 3.96 -9.25 18.61
N ARG A 79 5.06 -8.96 17.90
CA ARG A 79 6.08 -9.96 17.57
C ARG A 79 6.86 -10.42 18.79
N TRP A 80 7.21 -9.51 19.69
CA TRP A 80 7.93 -9.82 20.92
C TRP A 80 7.11 -10.76 21.80
N TYR A 81 5.83 -10.46 22.05
CA TYR A 81 4.95 -11.37 22.80
C TYR A 81 4.79 -12.72 22.10
N ALA A 82 4.58 -12.75 20.77
CA ALA A 82 4.38 -14.00 20.04
C ALA A 82 5.62 -14.93 20.01
N ILE A 83 6.83 -14.37 20.14
CA ILE A 83 8.09 -15.12 20.03
C ILE A 83 8.71 -15.39 21.40
N CYS A 84 8.76 -14.39 22.27
CA CYS A 84 9.36 -14.49 23.60
C CYS A 84 8.41 -15.14 24.62
N HIS A 85 7.10 -14.92 24.49
CA HIS A 85 6.07 -15.39 25.42
C HIS A 85 4.91 -16.13 24.70
N PRO A 86 5.19 -17.26 24.00
CA PRO A 86 4.22 -17.93 23.13
C PRO A 86 2.96 -18.48 23.84
N LEU A 87 3.04 -18.72 25.15
CA LEU A 87 1.93 -19.30 25.94
C LEU A 87 0.98 -18.26 26.54
N MET A 88 1.39 -16.99 26.62
CA MET A 88 0.63 -15.93 27.30
C MET A 88 -0.19 -15.07 26.33
N PHE A 89 0.06 -15.16 25.03
CA PHE A 89 -0.43 -14.16 24.09
C PHE A 89 -1.19 -14.76 22.91
N LYS A 90 -2.51 -14.51 22.89
CA LYS A 90 -3.35 -14.72 21.71
C LYS A 90 -3.45 -13.41 20.93
N SER A 91 -2.86 -13.36 19.75
CA SER A 91 -2.97 -12.20 18.86
C SER A 91 -4.30 -12.24 18.10
N THR A 92 -5.24 -11.38 18.49
CA THR A 92 -6.60 -11.34 17.91
C THR A 92 -6.82 -10.11 17.04
N ALA A 93 -7.60 -10.27 15.97
CA ALA A 93 -7.95 -9.17 15.07
C ALA A 93 -8.75 -8.06 15.77
N LYS A 94 -9.61 -8.40 16.74
CA LYS A 94 -10.36 -7.43 17.54
C LYS A 94 -9.41 -6.52 18.32
N ARG A 95 -8.39 -7.10 18.98
CA ARG A 95 -7.39 -6.31 19.69
C ARG A 95 -6.59 -5.42 18.75
N ALA A 96 -6.16 -5.95 17.59
CA ALA A 96 -5.43 -5.17 16.59
C ALA A 96 -6.22 -3.95 16.11
N ARG A 97 -7.50 -4.13 15.78
CA ARG A 97 -8.40 -3.03 15.39
C ARG A 97 -8.57 -2.01 16.51
N ASN A 98 -8.78 -2.46 17.75
CA ASN A 98 -8.87 -1.54 18.89
C ASN A 98 -7.58 -0.75 19.09
N SER A 99 -6.41 -1.40 18.97
CA SER A 99 -5.11 -0.71 19.02
C SER A 99 -4.96 0.33 17.91
N ILE A 100 -5.41 0.04 16.69
CA ILE A 100 -5.38 1.02 15.58
C ILE A 100 -6.23 2.25 15.93
N VAL A 101 -7.45 2.06 16.43
CA VAL A 101 -8.32 3.19 16.85
C VAL A 101 -7.66 4.02 17.94
N ILE A 102 -7.05 3.38 18.94
CA ILE A 102 -6.32 4.07 20.02
C ILE A 102 -5.14 4.85 19.45
N ILE A 103 -4.36 4.27 18.53
CA ILE A 103 -3.23 4.96 17.88
C ILE A 103 -3.69 6.25 17.22
N TRP A 104 -4.75 6.21 16.41
CA TRP A 104 -5.27 7.40 15.73
C TRP A 104 -5.76 8.46 16.73
N ILE A 105 -6.55 8.07 17.74
CA ILE A 105 -7.04 9.01 18.75
C ILE A 105 -5.89 9.67 19.49
N VAL A 106 -4.93 8.88 19.98
CA VAL A 106 -3.76 9.40 20.69
C VAL A 106 -2.96 10.33 19.79
N SER A 107 -2.61 9.89 18.58
CA SER A 107 -1.85 10.70 17.61
C SER A 107 -2.53 12.03 17.27
N CYS A 108 -3.84 12.03 17.03
CA CYS A 108 -4.59 13.25 16.78
C CYS A 108 -4.52 14.20 17.98
N ILE A 109 -4.74 13.70 19.20
CA ILE A 109 -4.75 14.52 20.42
C ILE A 109 -3.38 15.13 20.69
N ILE A 110 -2.31 14.32 20.70
CA ILE A 110 -0.97 14.79 21.07
C ILE A 110 -0.38 15.79 20.05
N MET A 111 -0.91 15.82 18.83
CA MET A 111 -0.45 16.72 17.76
C MET A 111 -1.27 18.01 17.63
N ILE A 112 -2.34 18.18 18.43
CA ILE A 112 -3.13 19.43 18.47
C ILE A 112 -2.25 20.68 18.68
N PRO A 113 -1.24 20.68 19.58
CA PRO A 113 -0.39 21.85 19.78
C PRO A 113 0.31 22.30 18.48
N GLN A 114 0.72 21.38 17.61
CA GLN A 114 1.28 21.71 16.30
C GLN A 114 0.30 22.58 15.50
N ALA A 115 -0.96 22.18 15.39
CA ALA A 115 -1.97 22.92 14.64
C ALA A 115 -2.22 24.32 15.21
N ILE A 116 -2.12 24.47 16.53
CA ILE A 116 -2.33 25.76 17.20
C ILE A 116 -1.20 26.73 16.84
N VAL A 117 0.06 26.29 16.94
CA VAL A 117 1.23 27.18 16.79
C VAL A 117 1.56 27.53 15.34
N MET A 118 1.12 26.75 14.35
CA MET A 118 1.36 27.09 12.94
C MET A 118 0.60 28.36 12.54
N GLU A 119 1.29 29.38 12.05
CA GLU A 119 0.68 30.61 11.53
C GLU A 119 1.33 31.07 10.22
N CYS A 120 0.54 31.65 9.33
CA CYS A 120 1.06 32.38 8.18
C CYS A 120 1.55 33.76 8.61
N SER A 121 2.77 34.10 8.21
CA SER A 121 3.35 35.43 8.39
C SER A 121 3.78 35.99 7.03
N THR A 122 3.47 37.25 6.78
CA THR A 122 3.93 37.97 5.57
C THR A 122 5.21 38.72 5.90
N MET A 123 6.29 38.47 5.17
CA MET A 123 7.51 39.25 5.29
C MET A 123 7.39 40.50 4.40
N LEU A 124 7.37 41.69 5.02
CA LEU A 124 7.50 42.96 4.30
C LEU A 124 8.98 43.38 4.27
N PRO A 125 9.59 43.62 3.09
CA PRO A 125 10.86 44.33 3.05
C PRO A 125 10.65 45.75 3.61
N GLY A 126 11.56 46.22 4.45
CA GLY A 126 11.51 47.53 5.10
C GLY A 126 11.69 48.75 4.18
N LEU A 127 11.25 48.67 2.92
CA LEU A 127 11.17 49.82 2.02
C LEU A 127 9.70 50.14 1.74
N ALA A 128 9.39 51.43 1.76
CA ALA A 128 8.06 52.01 1.66
C ALA A 128 7.17 51.39 0.56
N ASN A 129 5.87 51.32 0.88
CA ASN A 129 4.75 50.72 0.14
C ASN A 129 4.58 49.21 0.30
N LYS A 130 3.33 48.82 0.60
CA LYS A 130 2.88 47.48 0.98
C LYS A 130 2.99 46.44 -0.14
N THR A 131 4.19 46.13 -0.60
CA THR A 131 4.45 44.97 -1.46
C THR A 131 4.79 43.78 -0.59
N THR A 132 3.84 42.84 -0.48
CA THR A 132 4.10 41.51 0.09
C THR A 132 5.09 40.78 -0.82
N LEU A 133 6.30 40.51 -0.33
CA LEU A 133 7.33 39.84 -1.13
C LEU A 133 7.11 38.31 -1.13
N PHE A 134 6.80 37.73 0.04
CA PHE A 134 6.44 36.32 0.19
C PHE A 134 5.72 36.05 1.52
N THR A 135 4.88 35.01 1.55
CA THR A 135 4.18 34.52 2.75
C THR A 135 4.82 33.22 3.20
N VAL A 136 5.13 33.09 4.49
CA VAL A 136 5.68 31.85 5.08
C VAL A 136 4.68 31.24 6.05
N CYS A 137 4.73 29.92 6.19
CA CYS A 137 4.00 29.17 7.21
C CYS A 137 5.01 28.62 8.21
N ASP A 138 5.05 29.18 9.42
CA ASP A 138 6.00 28.76 10.46
C ASP A 138 5.33 28.75 11.84
N GLU A 139 6.00 28.13 12.80
CA GLU A 139 5.53 28.06 14.19
C GLU A 139 5.72 29.40 14.91
N ARG A 140 4.63 29.94 15.45
CA ARG A 140 4.65 31.15 16.27
C ARG A 140 4.49 30.79 17.75
N TRP A 141 5.51 31.11 18.54
CA TRP A 141 5.56 30.83 19.96
C TRP A 141 5.57 32.11 20.80
N GLY A 142 4.81 32.13 21.90
CA GLY A 142 4.75 33.25 22.85
C GLY A 142 5.91 33.29 23.85
N GLY A 143 7.14 33.04 23.38
CA GLY A 143 8.36 32.99 24.19
C GLY A 143 9.34 31.91 23.73
N GLU A 144 10.59 32.01 24.16
CA GLU A 144 11.68 31.12 23.69
C GLU A 144 11.70 29.73 24.34
N ILE A 145 11.04 29.55 25.48
CA ILE A 145 11.08 28.29 26.26
C ILE A 145 10.14 27.25 25.65
N TYR A 146 8.94 27.66 25.24
CA TYR A 146 7.92 26.77 24.69
C TYR A 146 8.37 25.96 23.46
N PRO A 147 9.01 26.54 22.42
CA PRO A 147 9.49 25.76 21.27
C PRO A 147 10.52 24.73 21.70
N LYS A 148 11.43 25.07 22.63
CA LYS A 148 12.45 24.14 23.12
C LYS A 148 11.82 22.94 23.80
N MET A 149 10.91 23.17 24.75
CA MET A 149 10.22 22.08 25.44
C MET A 149 9.40 21.22 24.47
N TYR A 150 8.64 21.86 23.59
CA TYR A 150 7.81 21.15 22.62
C TYR A 150 8.63 20.25 21.71
N HIS A 151 9.71 20.77 21.10
CA HIS A 151 10.55 19.99 20.19
C HIS A 151 11.36 18.90 20.88
N ILE A 152 11.76 19.08 22.15
CA ILE A 152 12.33 18.01 22.98
C ILE A 152 11.30 16.91 23.19
N CYS A 153 10.10 17.24 23.66
CA CYS A 153 9.02 16.28 23.87
C CYS A 153 8.64 15.57 22.57
N PHE A 154 8.53 16.31 21.46
CA PHE A 154 8.23 15.76 20.14
C PHE A 154 9.29 14.76 19.70
N PHE A 155 10.58 15.09 19.82
CA PHE A 155 11.68 14.19 19.50
C PHE A 155 11.68 12.92 20.37
N LEU A 156 11.43 13.06 21.67
CA LEU A 156 11.36 11.93 22.59
C LEU A 156 10.19 11.00 22.27
N VAL A 157 9.00 11.57 22.03
CA VAL A 157 7.76 10.82 21.82
C VAL A 157 7.68 10.20 20.42
N THR A 158 8.10 10.91 19.39
CA THR A 158 7.93 10.47 17.99
C THR A 158 9.13 9.72 17.43
N TYR A 159 10.29 9.79 18.08
CA TYR A 159 11.52 9.16 17.60
C TYR A 159 12.24 8.35 18.68
N MET A 160 12.80 8.99 19.71
CA MET A 160 13.78 8.34 20.60
C MET A 160 13.18 7.22 21.46
N ALA A 161 12.13 7.48 22.23
CA ALA A 161 11.56 6.49 23.14
C ALA A 161 10.98 5.27 22.39
N PRO A 162 10.17 5.44 21.32
CA PRO A 162 9.69 4.30 20.53
C PRO A 162 10.83 3.52 19.86
N LEU A 163 11.85 4.21 19.31
CA LEU A 163 12.99 3.55 18.68
C LEU A 163 13.75 2.68 19.68
N CYS A 164 14.04 3.20 20.87
CA CYS A 164 14.66 2.43 21.94
C CYS A 164 13.83 1.21 22.33
N LEU A 165 12.51 1.37 22.53
CA LEU A 165 11.62 0.25 22.85
C LEU A 165 11.61 -0.82 21.75
N MET A 166 11.52 -0.40 20.49
CA MET A 166 11.55 -1.31 19.34
C MET A 166 12.89 -2.04 19.23
N VAL A 167 14.02 -1.34 19.38
CA VAL A 167 15.36 -1.93 19.37
C VAL A 167 15.50 -2.98 20.47
N LEU A 168 15.10 -2.66 21.71
CA LEU A 168 15.13 -3.60 22.82
C LEU A 168 14.26 -4.84 22.55
N ALA A 169 13.05 -4.65 22.02
CA ALA A 169 12.17 -5.76 21.64
C ALA A 169 12.81 -6.65 20.57
N TYR A 170 13.38 -6.08 19.51
CA TYR A 170 14.03 -6.84 18.44
C TYR A 170 15.34 -7.51 18.87
N LEU A 171 16.12 -6.90 19.75
CA LEU A 171 17.30 -7.53 20.35
C LEU A 171 16.91 -8.78 21.14
N GLN A 172 15.85 -8.70 21.95
CA GLN A 172 15.34 -9.87 22.67
C GLN A 172 14.81 -10.95 21.72
N ILE A 173 14.05 -10.56 20.68
CA ILE A 173 13.58 -11.48 19.62
C ILE A 173 14.77 -12.16 18.94
N PHE A 174 15.81 -11.40 18.60
CA PHE A 174 17.00 -11.92 17.93
C PHE A 174 17.74 -12.93 18.82
N ARG A 175 18.00 -12.58 20.09
CA ARG A 175 18.62 -13.49 21.06
C ARG A 175 17.81 -14.78 21.24
N LYS A 176 16.47 -14.68 21.30
CA LYS A 176 15.58 -15.85 21.45
C LYS A 176 15.56 -16.73 20.20
N LEU A 177 15.57 -16.15 19.00
CA LEU A 177 15.46 -16.89 17.74
C LEU A 177 16.79 -17.44 17.22
N TRP A 178 17.92 -16.79 17.51
CA TRP A 178 19.25 -17.17 17.00
C TRP A 178 20.15 -17.77 18.07
N CYS A 179 20.16 -17.24 19.30
CA CYS A 179 21.10 -17.67 20.33
C CYS A 179 20.53 -18.78 21.22
N ARG A 180 19.23 -18.78 21.52
CA ARG A 180 18.59 -19.91 22.21
C ARG A 180 18.24 -20.99 21.20
N GLN A 181 19.03 -22.08 21.21
CA GLN A 181 18.61 -23.34 20.59
C GLN A 181 17.23 -23.71 21.12
N ILE A 182 16.25 -23.79 20.24
CA ILE A 182 14.93 -24.31 20.59
C ILE A 182 15.16 -25.79 20.95
N PRO A 183 14.89 -26.22 22.19
CA PRO A 183 15.14 -27.59 22.60
C PRO A 183 14.30 -28.52 21.71
N GLY A 184 14.95 -29.25 20.80
CA GLY A 184 14.30 -30.11 19.80
C GLY A 184 15.03 -30.21 18.45
N THR A 185 15.80 -29.20 18.03
CA THR A 185 16.50 -29.23 16.72
C THR A 185 17.81 -30.02 16.72
N SER A 186 18.53 -30.08 17.85
CA SER A 186 19.85 -30.74 17.93
C SER A 186 19.76 -32.26 17.80
N SER A 187 18.66 -32.86 18.27
CA SER A 187 18.40 -34.30 18.20
C SER A 187 18.10 -34.83 16.79
N VAL A 188 17.79 -33.95 15.82
CA VAL A 188 17.41 -34.34 14.45
C VAL A 188 18.61 -34.31 13.51
N VAL A 189 19.50 -33.34 13.69
CA VAL A 189 20.77 -33.26 12.92
C VAL A 189 21.71 -34.39 13.33
N GLN A 190 21.76 -34.77 14.61
CA GLN A 190 22.57 -35.92 15.06
C GLN A 190 22.06 -37.27 14.57
N ARG A 191 20.75 -37.47 14.37
CA ARG A 191 20.23 -38.76 13.87
C ARG A 191 20.46 -38.99 12.37
N LYS A 192 20.72 -37.93 11.60
CA LYS A 192 21.01 -38.04 10.17
C LYS A 192 22.39 -38.64 9.88
N TRP A 193 23.23 -38.81 10.90
CA TRP A 193 24.63 -39.27 10.81
C TRP A 193 24.91 -40.63 11.45
N LYS A 194 23.90 -41.38 11.93
CA LYS A 194 24.15 -42.80 12.24
C LYS A 194 24.11 -43.58 10.93
N PRO A 195 25.22 -44.22 10.48
CA PRO A 195 25.17 -45.15 9.37
C PRO A 195 24.17 -46.25 9.72
N LEU A 196 23.33 -46.65 8.78
CA LEU A 196 22.42 -47.79 8.95
C LEU A 196 23.25 -49.03 9.31
N GLN A 197 23.14 -49.52 10.54
CA GLN A 197 23.46 -50.91 10.84
C GLN A 197 22.25 -51.78 10.43
N PRO A 198 22.48 -52.94 9.78
CA PRO A 198 21.40 -53.85 9.43
C PRO A 198 21.03 -54.64 10.68
N VAL A 199 19.85 -54.38 11.24
CA VAL A 199 19.25 -55.26 12.26
C VAL A 199 17.84 -55.62 11.82
N SER A 200 17.61 -56.92 11.80
CA SER A 200 16.39 -57.67 11.48
C SER A 200 15.19 -57.25 12.34
N GLN A 201 14.02 -57.25 11.71
CA GLN A 201 12.66 -57.00 12.24
C GLN A 201 12.24 -57.99 13.35
N PRO A 202 11.23 -57.70 14.24
CA PRO A 202 9.86 -57.32 13.82
C PRO A 202 8.99 -56.37 14.70
N ARG A 203 7.91 -55.88 14.05
CA ARG A 203 6.62 -55.29 14.53
C ARG A 203 6.58 -53.93 15.27
N GLY A 204 6.09 -52.92 14.53
CA GLY A 204 5.24 -51.78 14.94
C GLY A 204 5.81 -50.76 15.94
N PRO A 205 6.21 -49.54 15.51
CA PRO A 205 5.25 -48.42 15.42
C PRO A 205 5.58 -47.47 14.23
N GLY A 206 5.15 -47.83 13.02
CA GLY A 206 5.42 -47.04 11.81
C GLY A 206 4.67 -45.70 11.74
N GLN A 207 3.53 -45.56 12.44
CA GLN A 207 2.72 -44.34 12.44
C GLN A 207 3.28 -43.25 13.36
N GLN A 208 3.72 -43.60 14.57
CA GLN A 208 4.24 -42.64 15.56
C GLN A 208 5.52 -41.95 15.10
N THR A 209 6.41 -42.68 14.43
CA THR A 209 7.67 -42.12 13.90
C THR A 209 7.42 -41.16 12.75
N LYS A 210 6.49 -41.48 11.82
CA LYS A 210 6.07 -40.56 10.74
C LYS A 210 5.38 -39.31 11.28
N SER A 211 4.49 -39.46 12.27
CA SER A 211 3.81 -38.32 12.93
C SER A 211 4.79 -37.39 13.66
N ARG A 212 5.79 -37.94 14.36
CA ARG A 212 6.83 -37.15 15.04
C ARG A 212 7.76 -36.43 14.07
N ILE A 213 8.16 -37.08 12.97
CA ILE A 213 8.98 -36.44 11.92
C ILE A 213 8.20 -35.30 11.24
N SER A 214 6.90 -35.49 10.96
CA SER A 214 6.03 -34.46 10.39
C SER A 214 5.87 -33.26 11.33
N ALA A 215 5.66 -33.50 12.64
CA ALA A 215 5.56 -32.44 13.65
C ALA A 215 6.85 -31.62 13.75
N VAL A 216 8.01 -32.27 13.80
CA VAL A 216 9.33 -31.62 13.85
C VAL A 216 9.59 -30.80 12.58
N ALA A 217 9.23 -31.32 11.40
CA ALA A 217 9.37 -30.60 10.14
C ALA A 217 8.47 -29.35 10.10
N ALA A 218 7.25 -29.45 10.64
CA ALA A 218 6.33 -28.32 10.77
C ALA A 218 6.88 -27.23 11.72
N GLU A 219 7.46 -27.62 12.87
CA GLU A 219 8.10 -26.68 13.81
C GLU A 219 9.29 -25.96 13.18
N ILE A 220 10.18 -26.67 12.48
CA ILE A 220 11.32 -26.07 11.78
C ILE A 220 10.84 -25.06 10.72
N LYS A 221 9.81 -25.41 9.94
CA LYS A 221 9.21 -24.51 8.94
C LYS A 221 8.62 -23.27 9.61
N GLN A 222 7.94 -23.43 10.74
CA GLN A 222 7.35 -22.33 11.51
C GLN A 222 8.42 -21.38 12.07
N ILE A 223 9.52 -21.90 12.62
CA ILE A 223 10.64 -21.10 13.13
C ILE A 223 11.31 -20.32 12.00
N ARG A 224 11.55 -20.96 10.85
CA ARG A 224 12.12 -20.29 9.66
C ARG A 224 11.22 -19.15 9.18
N ALA A 225 9.90 -19.36 9.16
CA ALA A 225 8.94 -18.32 8.82
C ALA A 225 9.01 -17.15 9.81
N ARG A 226 9.06 -17.43 11.13
CA ARG A 226 9.20 -16.39 12.17
C ARG A 226 10.49 -15.57 12.01
N ARG A 227 11.64 -16.20 11.73
CA ARG A 227 12.90 -15.50 11.46
C ARG A 227 12.80 -14.59 10.23
N LYS A 228 12.17 -15.05 9.15
CA LYS A 228 11.98 -14.25 7.93
C LYS A 228 11.12 -13.00 8.23
N THR A 229 10.03 -13.16 8.96
CA THR A 229 9.16 -12.05 9.37
C THR A 229 9.89 -11.09 10.31
N ALA A 230 10.62 -11.59 11.32
CA ALA A 230 11.39 -10.73 12.23
C ALA A 230 12.45 -9.91 11.48
N ARG A 231 13.20 -10.55 10.57
CA ARG A 231 14.18 -9.86 9.71
C ARG A 231 13.53 -8.79 8.83
N MET A 232 12.39 -9.11 8.21
CA MET A 232 11.63 -8.13 7.43
C MET A 232 11.29 -6.90 8.25
N LEU A 233 10.77 -7.08 9.46
CA LEU A 233 10.35 -5.97 10.32
C LEU A 233 11.54 -5.19 10.90
N MET A 234 12.69 -5.83 11.15
CA MET A 234 13.93 -5.13 11.52
C MET A 234 14.42 -4.22 10.38
N VAL A 235 14.32 -4.65 9.12
CA VAL A 235 14.67 -3.81 7.97
C VAL A 235 13.72 -2.60 7.88
N VAL A 236 12.42 -2.80 8.07
CA VAL A 236 11.45 -1.69 8.12
C VAL A 236 11.81 -0.69 9.21
N LEU A 237 12.16 -1.17 10.41
CA LEU A 237 12.59 -0.32 11.52
C LEU A 237 13.87 0.47 11.19
N LEU A 238 14.85 -0.18 10.58
CA LEU A 238 16.11 0.46 10.21
C LEU A 238 15.89 1.57 9.17
N VAL A 239 15.08 1.30 8.15
CA VAL A 239 14.73 2.30 7.13
C VAL A 239 13.99 3.48 7.78
N PHE A 240 13.02 3.21 8.65
CA PHE A 240 12.35 4.28 9.41
C PHE A 240 13.35 5.12 10.23
N ALA A 241 14.25 4.48 10.98
CA ALA A 241 15.24 5.19 11.77
C ALA A 241 16.14 6.09 10.90
N ILE A 242 16.66 5.57 9.79
CA ILE A 242 17.53 6.31 8.87
C ILE A 242 16.77 7.46 8.19
N CYS A 243 15.54 7.23 7.73
CA CYS A 243 14.78 8.23 7.00
C CYS A 243 14.34 9.41 7.87
N TYR A 244 14.07 9.17 9.15
CA TYR A 244 13.61 10.20 10.08
C TYR A 244 14.75 10.85 10.89
N LEU A 245 15.95 10.27 10.89
CA LEU A 245 17.08 10.81 11.64
C LEU A 245 17.47 12.24 11.22
N PRO A 246 17.65 12.56 9.91
CA PRO A 246 18.09 13.89 9.51
C PRO A 246 17.11 14.99 9.94
N ILE A 247 15.83 14.82 9.67
CA ILE A 247 14.81 15.81 10.04
C ILE A 247 14.70 15.96 11.57
N SER A 248 14.83 14.86 12.32
CA SER A 248 14.76 14.88 13.78
C SER A 248 15.93 15.66 14.38
N ILE A 249 17.14 15.43 13.87
CA ILE A 249 18.33 16.18 14.30
C ILE A 249 18.20 17.66 13.92
N LEU A 250 17.83 17.97 12.66
CA LEU A 250 17.70 19.34 12.19
C LEU A 250 16.66 20.14 12.99
N ASN A 251 15.52 19.54 13.32
CA ASN A 251 14.51 20.19 14.15
C ASN A 251 15.02 20.50 15.57
N VAL A 252 15.75 19.56 16.18
CA VAL A 252 16.36 19.78 17.50
C VAL A 252 17.43 20.88 17.43
N LEU A 253 18.33 20.83 16.45
CA LEU A 253 19.37 21.84 16.26
C LEU A 253 18.78 23.24 16.01
N LYS A 254 17.74 23.34 15.18
CA LYS A 254 17.05 24.60 14.87
C LYS A 254 16.30 25.14 16.08
N ARG A 255 15.44 24.32 16.70
CA ARG A 255 14.41 24.79 17.65
C ARG A 255 14.85 24.75 19.11
N VAL A 256 15.76 23.84 19.47
CA VAL A 256 16.25 23.70 20.86
C VAL A 256 17.53 24.50 21.06
N PHE A 257 18.50 24.33 20.15
CA PHE A 257 19.83 24.93 20.25
C PHE A 257 19.96 26.27 19.52
N GLY A 258 19.04 26.62 18.63
CA GLY A 258 19.05 27.90 17.92
C GLY A 258 20.19 28.05 16.91
N MET A 259 20.77 26.96 16.40
CA MET A 259 22.02 27.02 15.62
C MET A 259 21.91 27.73 14.26
N PHE A 260 20.72 27.81 13.66
CA PHE A 260 20.54 28.30 12.28
C PHE A 260 19.97 29.72 12.18
N THR A 261 19.94 30.49 13.27
CA THR A 261 19.37 31.85 13.29
C THR A 261 20.26 32.88 12.56
N HIS A 262 21.58 32.77 12.69
CA HIS A 262 22.57 33.71 12.12
C HIS A 262 23.65 33.01 11.29
N THR A 263 23.29 31.98 10.54
CA THR A 263 24.25 31.31 9.64
C THR A 263 24.45 32.12 8.35
N GLU A 264 25.71 32.28 7.94
CA GLU A 264 26.08 32.85 6.64
C GLU A 264 25.74 31.89 5.49
N ASP A 265 25.65 30.59 5.76
CA ASP A 265 25.41 29.54 4.76
C ASP A 265 23.95 29.04 4.81
N ARG A 266 23.02 29.94 4.51
CA ARG A 266 21.58 29.63 4.49
C ARG A 266 21.21 28.62 3.40
N GLU A 267 21.90 28.65 2.27
CA GLU A 267 21.66 27.76 1.14
C GLU A 267 21.91 26.30 1.52
N THR A 268 23.05 26.01 2.17
CA THR A 268 23.37 24.65 2.63
C THR A 268 22.38 24.17 3.67
N VAL A 269 21.99 25.01 4.63
CA VAL A 269 20.98 24.63 5.64
C VAL A 269 19.65 24.30 4.99
N TYR A 270 19.20 25.13 4.05
CA TYR A 270 17.96 24.88 3.33
C TYR A 270 18.02 23.58 2.52
N ALA A 271 19.12 23.31 1.83
CA ALA A 271 19.33 22.06 1.11
C ALA A 271 19.24 20.82 2.04
N TRP A 272 19.79 20.90 3.26
CA TRP A 272 19.65 19.83 4.26
C TRP A 272 18.21 19.62 4.73
N PHE A 273 17.43 20.69 4.93
CA PHE A 273 16.01 20.59 5.26
C PHE A 273 15.22 19.94 4.12
N THR A 274 15.40 20.41 2.88
CA THR A 274 14.74 19.86 1.68
C THR A 274 15.08 18.39 1.47
N PHE A 275 16.36 18.02 1.60
CA PHE A 275 16.79 16.61 1.54
C PHE A 275 16.13 15.77 2.63
N SER A 276 16.04 16.31 3.85
CA SER A 276 15.42 15.62 4.99
C SER A 276 13.92 15.44 4.81
N HIS A 277 13.20 16.45 4.28
CA HIS A 277 11.79 16.34 3.91
C HIS A 277 11.58 15.27 2.86
N TRP A 278 12.38 15.29 1.78
CA TRP A 278 12.34 14.26 0.74
C TRP A 278 12.55 12.85 1.32
N LEU A 279 13.51 12.69 2.24
CA LEU A 279 13.83 11.40 2.84
C LEU A 279 12.68 10.86 3.71
N VAL A 280 11.95 11.73 4.42
CA VAL A 280 10.74 11.37 5.16
C VAL A 280 9.68 10.80 4.22
N TYR A 281 9.44 11.44 3.08
CA TYR A 281 8.47 10.94 2.09
C TYR A 281 8.97 9.68 1.36
N ALA A 282 10.28 9.54 1.16
CA ALA A 282 10.88 8.35 0.58
C ALA A 282 10.62 7.09 1.45
N ASN A 283 10.50 7.25 2.78
CA ASN A 283 10.12 6.15 3.68
C ASN A 283 8.75 5.56 3.32
N SER A 284 7.77 6.39 2.99
CA SER A 284 6.42 5.94 2.58
C SER A 284 6.47 5.10 1.29
N ALA A 285 7.36 5.44 0.36
CA ALA A 285 7.60 4.64 -0.85
C ALA A 285 8.41 3.36 -0.57
N ALA A 286 9.33 3.39 0.40
CA ALA A 286 10.17 2.25 0.76
C ALA A 286 9.35 1.09 1.35
N ASN A 287 8.28 1.37 2.11
CA ASN A 287 7.47 0.35 2.78
C ASN A 287 6.95 -0.75 1.82
N PRO A 288 6.19 -0.46 0.75
CA PRO A 288 5.79 -1.47 -0.23
C PRO A 288 6.95 -2.22 -0.88
N ILE A 289 8.07 -1.52 -1.16
CA ILE A 289 9.27 -2.12 -1.77
C ILE A 289 9.86 -3.18 -0.83
N ILE A 290 10.03 -2.84 0.45
CA ILE A 290 10.53 -3.76 1.48
C ILE A 290 9.63 -4.99 1.56
N TYR A 291 8.30 -4.80 1.52
CA TYR A 291 7.34 -5.91 1.60
C TYR A 291 7.43 -6.83 0.37
N ASN A 292 7.61 -6.26 -0.82
CA ASN A 292 7.79 -7.02 -2.05
C ASN A 292 9.05 -7.91 -2.03
N PHE A 293 10.17 -7.40 -1.51
CA PHE A 293 11.41 -8.17 -1.46
C PHE A 293 11.46 -9.18 -0.30
N LEU A 294 10.95 -8.80 0.87
CA LEU A 294 11.15 -9.58 2.10
C LEU A 294 9.96 -10.49 2.47
N SER A 295 8.75 -10.23 1.96
CA SER A 295 7.58 -11.09 2.19
C SER A 295 7.17 -11.84 0.92
N GLY A 296 7.27 -13.18 0.98
CA GLY A 296 6.86 -14.04 -0.13
C GLY A 296 5.38 -13.89 -0.48
N LYS A 297 4.53 -13.77 0.53
CA LYS A 297 3.08 -13.61 0.34
C LYS A 297 2.73 -12.28 -0.34
N PHE A 298 3.32 -11.16 0.11
CA PHE A 298 3.08 -9.87 -0.54
C PHE A 298 3.59 -9.87 -1.99
N ARG A 299 4.74 -10.49 -2.24
CA ARG A 299 5.30 -10.62 -3.60
C ARG A 299 4.38 -11.39 -4.54
N GLU A 300 3.77 -12.48 -4.08
CA GLU A 300 2.80 -13.26 -4.86
C GLU A 300 1.56 -12.43 -5.19
N GLU A 301 1.01 -11.71 -4.20
CA GLU A 301 -0.16 -10.84 -4.40
C GLU A 301 0.13 -9.65 -5.31
N PHE A 302 1.32 -9.04 -5.22
CA PHE A 302 1.70 -7.95 -6.12
C PHE A 302 1.86 -8.46 -7.55
N LYS A 303 2.50 -9.62 -7.75
CA LYS A 303 2.57 -10.26 -9.07
C LYS A 303 1.18 -10.56 -9.61
N ALA A 304 0.28 -11.14 -8.81
CA ALA A 304 -1.09 -11.43 -9.21
C ALA A 304 -1.86 -10.15 -9.59
N ALA A 305 -1.69 -9.06 -8.84
CA ALA A 305 -2.30 -7.78 -9.17
C ALA A 305 -1.79 -7.21 -10.51
N PHE A 306 -0.47 -7.23 -10.74
CA PHE A 306 0.09 -6.78 -12.02
C PHE A 306 -0.28 -7.69 -13.19
N SER A 307 -0.23 -9.01 -13.02
CA SER A 307 -0.67 -9.97 -14.05
C SER A 307 -2.15 -9.83 -14.38
N CYS A 308 -3.03 -9.63 -13.39
CA CYS A 308 -4.46 -9.38 -13.60
C CYS A 308 -4.70 -8.06 -14.37
N CYS A 309 -3.94 -7.01 -14.08
CA CYS A 309 -4.03 -5.74 -14.81
C CYS A 309 -3.49 -5.86 -16.24
N CYS A 310 -2.42 -6.62 -16.48
CA CYS A 310 -1.86 -6.82 -17.82
C CYS A 310 -2.69 -7.79 -18.68
N LEU A 311 -3.20 -8.88 -18.10
CA LEU A 311 -4.09 -9.83 -18.78
C LEU A 311 -5.50 -9.27 -18.99
N GLY A 312 -6.00 -8.45 -18.06
CA GLY A 312 -7.29 -7.77 -18.18
C GLY A 312 -7.34 -6.72 -19.30
N VAL A 313 -6.19 -6.13 -19.67
CA VAL A 313 -6.09 -5.24 -20.85
C VAL A 313 -6.11 -6.07 -22.14
N HIS A 314 -5.41 -7.21 -22.17
CA HIS A 314 -5.38 -8.08 -23.36
C HIS A 314 -6.76 -8.71 -23.63
N HIS A 315 -7.43 -9.23 -22.60
CA HIS A 315 -8.74 -9.89 -22.75
C HIS A 315 -9.85 -8.88 -23.11
N ARG A 316 -9.79 -7.65 -22.57
CA ARG A 316 -10.76 -6.58 -22.89
C ARG A 316 -10.55 -6.00 -24.29
N GLN A 317 -9.35 -6.12 -24.85
CA GLN A 317 -9.06 -5.74 -26.24
C GLN A 317 -9.47 -6.83 -27.23
N GLU A 318 -9.24 -8.11 -26.89
CA GLU A 318 -9.78 -9.25 -27.65
C GLU A 318 -11.31 -9.28 -27.63
N ASP A 319 -11.97 -9.03 -26.50
CA ASP A 319 -13.43 -8.97 -26.44
C ASP A 319 -14.00 -7.78 -27.23
N ARG A 320 -13.30 -6.63 -27.29
CA ARG A 320 -13.71 -5.49 -28.13
C ARG A 320 -13.52 -5.78 -29.62
N LEU A 321 -12.44 -6.45 -30.01
CA LEU A 321 -12.18 -6.89 -31.38
C LEU A 321 -13.14 -8.02 -31.82
N ALA A 322 -13.47 -8.95 -30.93
CA ALA A 322 -14.45 -10.01 -31.16
C ALA A 322 -15.89 -9.46 -31.23
N ARG A 323 -16.23 -8.48 -30.40
CA ARG A 323 -17.54 -7.78 -30.44
C ARG A 323 -17.67 -6.87 -31.67
N GLY A 324 -16.56 -6.29 -32.15
CA GLY A 324 -16.50 -5.57 -33.43
C GLY A 324 -16.64 -6.47 -34.65
N ARG A 325 -16.01 -7.67 -34.63
CA ARG A 325 -16.14 -8.69 -35.68
C ARG A 325 -17.54 -9.31 -35.74
N THR A 326 -18.13 -9.67 -34.60
CA THR A 326 -19.52 -10.19 -34.56
C THR A 326 -20.54 -9.15 -34.99
N SER A 327 -20.33 -7.86 -34.70
CA SER A 327 -21.21 -6.79 -35.21
C SER A 327 -21.06 -6.55 -36.72
N THR A 328 -19.89 -6.82 -37.31
CA THR A 328 -19.68 -6.68 -38.77
C THR A 328 -20.13 -7.94 -39.53
N GLU A 329 -19.95 -9.14 -38.98
CA GLU A 329 -20.53 -10.38 -39.52
C GLU A 329 -22.05 -10.42 -39.39
N SER A 330 -22.62 -9.94 -38.29
CA SER A 330 -24.08 -9.85 -38.14
C SER A 330 -24.68 -8.83 -39.10
N ARG A 331 -24.00 -7.70 -39.37
CA ARG A 331 -24.40 -6.80 -40.46
C ARG A 331 -24.33 -7.46 -41.82
N LYS A 332 -23.23 -8.16 -42.15
CA LYS A 332 -23.10 -8.88 -43.44
C LYS A 332 -24.16 -9.96 -43.59
N SER A 333 -24.42 -10.75 -42.55
CA SER A 333 -25.46 -11.78 -42.55
C SER A 333 -26.87 -11.18 -42.73
N LEU A 334 -27.16 -10.05 -42.09
CA LEU A 334 -28.43 -9.34 -42.25
C LEU A 334 -28.58 -8.74 -43.66
N THR A 335 -27.53 -8.16 -44.26
CA THR A 335 -27.61 -7.70 -45.66
C THR A 335 -27.75 -8.85 -46.65
N THR A 336 -27.10 -10.00 -46.43
CA THR A 336 -27.28 -11.18 -47.31
C THR A 336 -28.68 -11.80 -47.15
N GLN A 337 -29.26 -11.76 -45.94
CA GLN A 337 -30.64 -12.21 -45.74
C GLN A 337 -31.67 -11.26 -46.35
N ILE A 338 -31.48 -9.95 -46.24
CA ILE A 338 -32.35 -8.95 -46.89
C ILE A 338 -32.25 -9.07 -48.42
N SER A 339 -31.04 -9.22 -48.99
CA SER A 339 -30.90 -9.40 -50.44
C SER A 339 -31.51 -10.71 -50.96
N ASN A 340 -31.48 -11.78 -50.15
CA ASN A 340 -32.15 -13.03 -50.50
C ASN A 340 -33.67 -12.94 -50.39
N PHE A 341 -34.21 -12.19 -49.42
CA PHE A 341 -35.66 -11.98 -49.30
C PHE A 341 -36.22 -11.11 -50.45
N ASP A 342 -35.47 -10.11 -50.91
CA ASP A 342 -35.82 -9.30 -52.08
C ASP A 342 -35.77 -10.10 -53.39
N ASN A 343 -34.86 -11.08 -53.49
CA ASN A 343 -34.82 -11.98 -54.65
C ASN A 343 -35.95 -13.03 -54.61
N ILE A 344 -36.33 -13.55 -53.44
CA ILE A 344 -37.42 -14.52 -53.28
C ILE A 344 -38.79 -13.86 -53.52
N SER A 345 -39.00 -12.61 -53.07
CA SER A 345 -40.24 -11.87 -53.34
C SER A 345 -40.43 -11.61 -54.85
N LYS A 346 -39.36 -11.19 -55.56
CA LYS A 346 -39.37 -11.03 -57.02
C LYS A 346 -39.62 -12.34 -57.79
N LEU A 347 -39.08 -13.46 -57.31
CA LEU A 347 -39.38 -14.78 -57.88
C LEU A 347 -40.84 -15.20 -57.66
N SER A 348 -41.44 -14.85 -56.51
CA SER A 348 -42.85 -15.16 -56.24
C SER A 348 -43.79 -14.34 -57.13
N GLU A 349 -43.48 -13.08 -57.43
CA GLU A 349 -44.25 -12.27 -58.39
C GLU A 349 -44.12 -12.80 -59.83
N GLN A 350 -42.94 -13.27 -60.23
CA GLN A 350 -42.73 -13.85 -61.57
C GLN A 350 -43.46 -15.19 -61.77
N VAL A 351 -43.54 -16.02 -60.73
CA VAL A 351 -44.26 -17.32 -60.77
C VAL A 351 -45.78 -17.12 -60.72
N LEU A 352 -46.29 -16.10 -60.02
CA LEU A 352 -47.72 -15.78 -60.02
C LEU A 352 -48.20 -15.28 -61.39
N LEU A 353 -47.38 -14.49 -62.09
CA LEU A 353 -47.72 -13.92 -63.41
C LEU A 353 -47.64 -14.92 -64.58
N THR A 354 -47.02 -16.08 -64.41
CA THR A 354 -46.97 -17.13 -65.46
C THR A 354 -48.07 -18.19 -65.33
N SER A 355 -48.91 -18.14 -64.29
CA SER A 355 -49.98 -19.12 -64.05
C SER A 355 -51.40 -18.61 -64.37
N MET A 356 -51.57 -17.36 -64.81
CA MET A 356 -52.87 -16.74 -65.12
C MET A 356 -53.11 -16.49 -66.62
N SER A 357 -52.74 -17.44 -67.49
CA SER A 357 -53.12 -17.36 -68.90
C SER A 357 -53.40 -18.73 -69.52
N THR A 358 -54.48 -19.40 -69.10
CA THR A 358 -55.26 -20.29 -69.97
C THR A 358 -56.63 -20.59 -69.33
N LEU A 359 -57.71 -20.03 -69.88
CA LEU A 359 -58.97 -20.75 -70.13
C LEU A 359 -59.90 -19.88 -71.02
N PRO A 360 -60.66 -20.51 -71.95
CA PRO A 360 -61.23 -19.86 -73.12
C PRO A 360 -62.73 -19.51 -72.95
N ALA A 361 -63.21 -18.53 -73.72
CA ALA A 361 -64.64 -18.31 -73.94
C ALA A 361 -64.93 -18.24 -75.45
N ALA A 362 -65.76 -19.17 -75.91
CA ALA A 362 -66.32 -19.25 -77.25
C ALA A 362 -67.67 -18.52 -77.30
N ASN A 363 -67.94 -17.76 -78.38
CA ASN A 363 -69.12 -17.91 -79.24
C ASN A 363 -69.33 -16.73 -80.22
N GLY A 364 -69.77 -17.09 -81.44
CA GLY A 364 -70.58 -16.27 -82.36
C GLY A 364 -69.77 -15.38 -83.33
N ALA A 365 -69.46 -15.75 -84.57
CA ALA A 365 -70.32 -16.04 -85.74
C ALA A 365 -71.09 -14.82 -86.30
N GLY A 366 -70.84 -14.53 -87.59
CA GLY A 366 -71.61 -13.59 -88.44
C GLY A 366 -70.85 -12.29 -88.75
N GLN A 367 -69.91 -12.22 -89.70
CA GLN A 367 -70.05 -12.27 -91.16
C GLN A 367 -70.75 -11.02 -91.75
N LEU A 368 -69.98 -10.20 -92.49
CA LEU A 368 -70.21 -9.69 -93.86
C LEU A 368 -69.78 -8.22 -94.12
N GLN A 369 -68.86 -8.11 -95.09
CA GLN A 369 -68.81 -7.22 -96.25
C GLN A 369 -68.28 -5.76 -96.18
N ASN A 370 -67.25 -5.59 -97.03
CA ASN A 370 -66.95 -4.51 -97.97
C ASN A 370 -66.73 -3.09 -97.38
N TRP A 371 -65.52 -2.55 -97.49
CA TRP A 371 -64.92 -1.91 -98.68
C TRP A 371 -63.40 -1.87 -98.54
#